data_AF-A0A917GJD3-F1
#
_entry.id   AF-A0A917GJD3-F1
#
_cell.length_a   1.000
_cell.length_b   1.000
_cell.length_c   1.000
_cell.angle_alpha   90.00
_cell.angle_beta   90.00
_cell.angle_gamma   90.00
#
_symmetry.space_group_name_H-M   'P 1'
#
loop_
_entity.id
_entity.type
_entity.pdbx_description
1 polymer ?
#
loop_
_entity_poly.entity_id
_entity_poly.type
_entity_poly.pdbx_seq_one_letter_code
_entity_poly.pdbx_strand_id
1 'polypeptide(L)'
;MSDIQYESYQSPTSAAPDYLETNTNEFGNSFKRISDADEFGTTAFNLRHHYSKDQPWNSDGSLIKLAGYPAAILDAETYEFLYWSSIPSSATWANTNPNLMYGTSGNKLVSFNVTTNNRQTLHTFSDYSEIEYGNSEGNMSTDDKYIGLIGENGNNQTLIVYNIEEDVIVASTYIGSADLDWFSVSQSGQYAVTCYGVSGTGDEQGIKVMNIDLTNRRHLNDIINHGDLGIDTNGDDVFVTFADNEMRDNDYYMKSIRLSDVNVTPMFHYTQGYGIWNGHVSTRNNNRPGWAYVSEGCCETIGFKEIFAIKLDGSDTIERFGIHHTDEDAGYGHQAHAVPNRDGSKVMFASNWNNDFTEAHPPSFVVEAQSTLSIENSETIASNDILVYPNPSSDGLVQIKLNGNIAVKSIQLYDMLGRVIRNEEMNSNEKSLNLESLPSGVYLLSFQTENNGSITKRIILN
;
A
#
# COMPACT_ATOMS: atom_id res chain seq x y z
N MET A 1 20.43 3.21 11.87
CA MET A 1 21.08 3.91 10.73
C MET A 1 22.62 3.90 10.75
N SER A 2 23.32 4.13 11.87
CA SER A 2 24.78 4.33 11.91
C SER A 2 25.66 3.21 11.31
N ASP A 3 25.11 2.01 11.17
CA ASP A 3 25.83 0.83 10.67
C ASP A 3 25.52 0.55 9.18
N ILE A 4 24.62 1.31 8.57
CA ILE A 4 24.26 1.14 7.15
C ILE A 4 25.32 1.83 6.30
N GLN A 5 26.01 1.03 5.49
CA GLN A 5 26.95 1.54 4.49
C GLN A 5 26.17 1.86 3.22
N TYR A 6 25.88 3.15 3.01
CA TYR A 6 25.34 3.62 1.74
C TYR A 6 26.44 3.64 0.69
N GLU A 7 26.21 2.92 -0.40
CA GLU A 7 27.07 2.96 -1.57
C GLU A 7 26.58 4.06 -2.52
N SER A 8 27.49 4.58 -3.35
CA SER A 8 27.11 5.51 -4.41
C SER A 8 26.20 4.81 -5.42
N TYR A 9 25.12 5.49 -5.82
CA TYR A 9 24.20 5.01 -6.84
C TYR A 9 24.95 4.53 -8.09
N GLN A 10 24.62 3.34 -8.56
CA GLN A 10 25.09 2.78 -9.82
C GLN A 10 23.93 2.75 -10.81
N SER A 11 24.09 3.43 -11.94
CA SER A 11 23.14 3.32 -13.04
C SER A 11 23.06 1.88 -13.55
N PRO A 12 21.87 1.38 -13.90
CA PRO A 12 21.71 0.07 -14.53
C PRO A 12 22.56 0.02 -15.80
N THR A 13 23.27 -1.10 -15.97
CA THR A 13 24.13 -1.36 -17.14
C THR A 13 23.45 -2.26 -18.18
N SER A 14 22.35 -2.91 -17.78
CA SER A 14 21.46 -3.70 -18.63
C SER A 14 20.18 -2.94 -18.92
N ALA A 15 19.49 -3.36 -19.99
CA ALA A 15 18.12 -2.93 -20.24
C ALA A 15 17.19 -3.29 -19.07
N ALA A 16 16.03 -2.65 -19.03
CA ALA A 16 14.94 -3.00 -18.14
C ALA A 16 14.59 -4.50 -18.24
N PRO A 17 14.24 -5.15 -17.11
CA PRO A 17 13.74 -6.52 -17.11
C PRO A 17 12.60 -6.76 -18.10
N ASP A 18 12.57 -7.96 -18.67
CA ASP A 18 11.44 -8.41 -19.46
C ASP A 18 10.18 -8.53 -18.57
N TYR A 19 9.00 -8.43 -19.18
CA TYR A 19 7.72 -8.54 -18.48
C TYR A 19 7.63 -9.89 -17.74
N LEU A 20 7.29 -9.83 -16.44
CA LEU A 20 7.22 -10.96 -15.51
C LEU A 20 8.54 -11.74 -15.28
N GLU A 21 9.65 -11.25 -15.81
CA GLU A 21 10.97 -11.83 -15.55
C GLU A 21 11.36 -11.61 -14.09
N THR A 22 11.70 -12.70 -13.39
CA THR A 22 12.15 -12.65 -12.00
C THR A 22 13.62 -12.26 -11.96
N ASN A 23 13.90 -11.12 -11.33
CA ASN A 23 15.25 -10.61 -11.14
C ASN A 23 15.57 -10.48 -9.65
N THR A 24 16.86 -10.31 -9.32
CA THR A 24 17.32 -10.07 -7.95
C THR A 24 18.12 -8.78 -7.92
N ASN A 25 17.83 -7.90 -6.98
CA ASN A 25 18.52 -6.62 -6.85
C ASN A 25 19.74 -6.69 -5.92
N GLU A 26 20.41 -5.55 -5.74
CA GLU A 26 21.61 -5.36 -4.92
C GLU A 26 21.43 -5.69 -3.43
N PHE A 27 20.19 -5.74 -2.94
CA PHE A 27 19.87 -6.15 -1.56
C PHE A 27 19.47 -7.62 -1.45
N GLY A 28 19.52 -8.37 -2.55
CA GLY A 28 19.09 -9.76 -2.62
C GLY A 28 17.57 -9.94 -2.76
N ASN A 29 16.81 -8.86 -2.86
CA ASN A 29 15.35 -8.91 -2.99
C ASN A 29 14.93 -9.29 -4.41
N SER A 30 13.87 -10.08 -4.52
CA SER A 30 13.28 -10.45 -5.81
C SER A 30 12.45 -9.28 -6.34
N PHE A 31 12.52 -8.99 -7.63
CA PHE A 31 11.66 -8.00 -8.25
C PHE A 31 11.27 -8.39 -9.68
N LYS A 32 10.15 -7.81 -10.15
CA LYS A 32 9.60 -8.02 -11.49
C LYS A 32 9.04 -6.74 -12.06
N ARG A 33 9.10 -6.59 -13.38
CA ARG A 33 8.24 -5.66 -14.13
C ARG A 33 6.87 -6.29 -14.32
N ILE A 34 5.82 -5.62 -13.86
CA ILE A 34 4.45 -6.17 -13.78
C ILE A 34 3.46 -5.56 -14.76
N SER A 35 3.93 -4.68 -15.64
CA SER A 35 3.10 -4.13 -16.71
C SER A 35 3.92 -3.86 -17.97
N ASP A 36 3.23 -3.99 -19.10
CA ASP A 36 3.84 -3.90 -20.42
C ASP A 36 2.81 -3.39 -21.45
N ALA A 37 3.24 -2.48 -22.31
CA ALA A 37 2.39 -1.85 -23.32
C ALA A 37 1.86 -2.86 -24.35
N ASP A 38 2.75 -3.75 -24.83
CA ASP A 38 2.44 -4.72 -25.87
C ASP A 38 1.55 -5.82 -25.31
N GLU A 39 1.87 -6.34 -24.11
CA GLU A 39 1.05 -7.37 -23.46
C GLU A 39 -0.37 -6.87 -23.16
N PHE A 40 -0.49 -5.62 -22.70
CA PHE A 40 -1.79 -5.06 -22.29
C PHE A 40 -2.57 -4.52 -23.51
N GLY A 41 -1.93 -4.43 -24.67
CA GLY A 41 -2.50 -3.84 -25.89
C GLY A 41 -2.84 -2.36 -25.73
N THR A 42 -1.99 -1.61 -25.03
CA THR A 42 -2.19 -0.18 -24.72
C THR A 42 -0.91 0.64 -24.94
N THR A 43 -1.06 1.94 -25.16
CA THR A 43 0.06 2.89 -25.26
C THR A 43 -0.04 3.99 -24.20
N ALA A 44 -0.80 3.75 -23.11
CA ALA A 44 -1.36 4.80 -22.25
C ALA A 44 -0.94 4.72 -20.77
N PHE A 45 -1.34 5.74 -20.00
CA PHE A 45 -1.20 5.98 -18.54
C PHE A 45 -1.35 4.75 -17.63
N ASN A 46 -2.06 3.74 -18.12
CA ASN A 46 -2.60 2.61 -17.37
C ASN A 46 -1.56 1.51 -17.09
N LEU A 47 -0.29 1.77 -17.39
CA LEU A 47 0.84 0.86 -17.13
C LEU A 47 1.41 1.05 -15.73
N ARG A 48 1.11 2.13 -15.03
CA ARG A 48 1.55 2.33 -13.65
C ARG A 48 0.40 2.31 -12.66
N HIS A 49 0.73 2.09 -11.39
CA HIS A 49 -0.14 2.45 -10.29
C HIS A 49 -0.29 3.97 -10.15
N HIS A 50 -1.31 4.36 -9.39
CA HIS A 50 -1.77 5.75 -9.34
C HIS A 50 -0.79 6.63 -8.56
N TYR A 51 -0.74 6.49 -7.23
CA TYR A 51 0.05 7.36 -6.36
C TYR A 51 0.41 6.69 -5.04
N SER A 52 1.38 7.23 -4.28
CA SER A 52 1.85 6.65 -3.01
C SER A 52 0.78 6.48 -1.93
N LYS A 53 -0.34 7.21 -2.03
CA LYS A 53 -1.47 7.14 -1.11
C LYS A 53 -2.61 6.23 -1.58
N ASP A 54 -2.55 5.66 -2.78
CA ASP A 54 -3.60 4.78 -3.33
C ASP A 54 -3.13 3.33 -3.27
N GLN A 55 -3.82 2.50 -2.47
CA GLN A 55 -3.50 1.10 -2.27
C GLN A 55 -3.81 0.30 -3.56
N PRO A 56 -2.80 -0.30 -4.26
CA PRO A 56 -3.03 -1.03 -5.50
C PRO A 56 -3.63 -2.42 -5.28
N TRP A 57 -3.35 -3.06 -4.15
CA TRP A 57 -3.86 -4.38 -3.80
C TRP A 57 -5.23 -4.31 -3.13
N ASN A 58 -6.14 -5.19 -3.54
CA ASN A 58 -7.42 -5.35 -2.85
C ASN A 58 -7.24 -5.87 -1.41
N SER A 59 -8.32 -5.96 -0.63
CA SER A 59 -8.24 -6.23 0.81
C SER A 59 -7.62 -7.58 1.20
N ASP A 60 -7.77 -8.61 0.37
CA ASP A 60 -7.20 -9.94 0.58
C ASP A 60 -5.89 -10.18 -0.21
N GLY A 61 -5.45 -9.18 -0.98
CA GLY A 61 -4.23 -9.25 -1.77
C GLY A 61 -4.31 -10.22 -2.94
N SER A 62 -5.50 -10.57 -3.44
CA SER A 62 -5.67 -11.43 -4.62
C SER A 62 -5.63 -10.68 -5.96
N LEU A 63 -5.93 -9.38 -5.97
CA LEU A 63 -6.00 -8.55 -7.17
C LEU A 63 -5.18 -7.27 -7.02
N ILE A 64 -4.63 -6.81 -8.14
CA ILE A 64 -4.01 -5.50 -8.29
C ILE A 64 -4.85 -4.64 -9.24
N LYS A 65 -4.97 -3.34 -8.93
CA LYS A 65 -5.54 -2.29 -9.80
C LYS A 65 -4.45 -1.30 -10.18
N LEU A 66 -4.18 -1.16 -11.48
CA LEU A 66 -3.35 -0.06 -12.00
C LEU A 66 -4.19 1.20 -12.24
N ALA A 67 -3.54 2.31 -12.58
CA ALA A 67 -4.20 3.59 -12.77
C ALA A 67 -4.94 3.67 -14.13
N GLY A 68 -5.67 4.77 -14.33
CA GLY A 68 -6.32 5.09 -15.60
C GLY A 68 -7.76 4.57 -15.74
N TYR A 69 -8.40 4.96 -16.85
CA TYR A 69 -9.75 4.54 -17.21
C TYR A 69 -9.78 4.10 -18.69
N PRO A 70 -10.04 2.82 -18.98
CA PRO A 70 -10.21 1.71 -18.03
C PRO A 70 -8.90 1.35 -17.29
N ALA A 71 -9.02 0.86 -16.07
CA ALA A 71 -7.90 0.38 -15.26
C ALA A 71 -7.56 -1.08 -15.60
N ALA A 72 -6.28 -1.44 -15.59
CA ALA A 72 -5.85 -2.83 -15.70
C ALA A 72 -6.03 -3.54 -14.35
N ILE A 73 -6.66 -4.71 -14.36
CA ILE A 73 -6.76 -5.61 -13.21
C ILE A 73 -5.81 -6.79 -13.44
N LEU A 74 -4.92 -7.04 -12.47
CA LEU A 74 -3.92 -8.10 -12.52
C LEU A 74 -4.17 -9.12 -11.41
N ASP A 75 -3.73 -10.36 -11.62
CA ASP A 75 -3.57 -11.33 -10.55
C ASP A 75 -2.42 -10.90 -9.63
N ALA A 76 -2.63 -10.85 -8.32
CA ALA A 76 -1.62 -10.32 -7.40
C ALA A 76 -0.50 -11.32 -7.05
N GLU A 77 -0.67 -12.61 -7.36
CA GLU A 77 0.32 -13.67 -7.16
C GLU A 77 1.21 -13.85 -8.39
N THR A 78 0.61 -13.87 -9.60
CA THR A 78 1.36 -14.05 -10.85
C THR A 78 1.75 -12.75 -11.54
N TYR A 79 1.06 -11.64 -11.21
CA TYR A 79 1.12 -10.34 -11.89
C TYR A 79 0.60 -10.35 -13.33
N GLU A 80 -0.03 -11.44 -13.76
CA GLU A 80 -0.59 -11.53 -15.10
C GLU A 80 -1.78 -10.58 -15.26
N PHE A 81 -1.85 -9.93 -16.43
CA PHE A 81 -3.01 -9.15 -16.84
C PHE A 81 -4.26 -10.04 -16.96
N LEU A 82 -5.32 -9.67 -16.24
CA LEU A 82 -6.59 -10.39 -16.29
C LEU A 82 -7.57 -9.72 -17.23
N TYR A 83 -7.87 -8.44 -17.00
CA TYR A 83 -8.85 -7.69 -17.80
C TYR A 83 -8.81 -6.18 -17.53
N TRP A 84 -9.41 -5.43 -18.46
CA TRP A 84 -9.69 -4.00 -18.32
C TRP A 84 -11.00 -3.75 -17.56
N SER A 85 -11.02 -2.76 -16.67
CA SER A 85 -12.18 -2.42 -15.85
C SER A 85 -12.51 -0.92 -15.89
N SER A 86 -13.77 -0.57 -16.18
CA SER A 86 -14.28 0.81 -16.24
C SER A 86 -14.67 1.32 -14.84
N ILE A 87 -13.66 1.49 -13.99
CA ILE A 87 -13.81 1.93 -12.60
C ILE A 87 -14.38 3.36 -12.50
N PRO A 88 -15.04 3.73 -11.38
CA PRO A 88 -15.45 5.11 -11.11
C PRO A 88 -14.26 6.10 -11.03
N SER A 89 -14.56 7.40 -11.00
CA SER A 89 -13.53 8.42 -10.75
C SER A 89 -12.93 8.25 -9.35
N SER A 90 -11.64 8.50 -9.22
CA SER A 90 -10.88 8.43 -7.95
C SER A 90 -11.10 7.13 -7.17
N ALA A 91 -11.37 6.01 -7.87
CA ALA A 91 -11.81 4.79 -7.20
C ALA A 91 -10.65 4.10 -6.45
N THR A 92 -10.83 3.85 -5.15
CA THR A 92 -9.90 3.10 -4.30
C THR A 92 -10.52 1.78 -3.86
N TRP A 93 -9.71 0.75 -3.64
CA TRP A 93 -10.20 -0.51 -3.05
C TRP A 93 -10.83 -0.26 -1.68
N ALA A 94 -11.92 -0.96 -1.39
CA ALA A 94 -12.40 -1.12 -0.03
C ALA A 94 -11.33 -1.86 0.80
N ASN A 95 -11.22 -1.52 2.08
CA ASN A 95 -10.31 -2.18 3.01
C ASN A 95 -10.91 -3.49 3.57
N THR A 96 -12.22 -3.63 3.55
CA THR A 96 -12.95 -4.75 4.17
C THR A 96 -13.52 -5.76 3.17
N ASN A 97 -13.61 -5.40 1.89
CA ASN A 97 -14.19 -6.26 0.85
C ASN A 97 -13.34 -6.31 -0.43
N PRO A 98 -12.82 -7.49 -0.82
CA PRO A 98 -11.83 -7.59 -1.89
C PRO A 98 -12.42 -7.35 -3.29
N ASN A 99 -13.75 -7.36 -3.42
CA ASN A 99 -14.44 -7.16 -4.69
C ASN A 99 -14.93 -5.73 -4.88
N LEU A 100 -14.88 -4.89 -3.84
CA LEU A 100 -15.46 -3.55 -3.88
C LEU A 100 -14.40 -2.45 -4.00
N MET A 101 -14.74 -1.43 -4.76
CA MET A 101 -14.09 -0.12 -4.75
C MET A 101 -15.13 0.95 -4.43
N TYR A 102 -14.67 2.07 -3.87
CA TYR A 102 -15.46 3.29 -3.71
C TYR A 102 -14.85 4.40 -4.54
N GLY A 103 -15.69 5.22 -5.18
CA GLY A 103 -15.26 6.38 -5.95
C GLY A 103 -16.42 7.30 -6.25
N THR A 104 -16.25 8.24 -7.17
CA THR A 104 -17.24 9.28 -7.47
C THR A 104 -17.73 9.22 -8.91
N SER A 105 -18.88 9.85 -9.16
CA SER A 105 -19.51 9.95 -10.48
C SER A 105 -20.46 11.14 -10.52
N GLY A 106 -19.96 12.32 -10.86
CA GLY A 106 -20.73 13.55 -10.71
C GLY A 106 -20.84 13.91 -9.23
N ASN A 107 -22.00 14.40 -8.82
CA ASN A 107 -22.34 14.65 -7.42
C ASN A 107 -22.71 13.39 -6.59
N LYS A 108 -22.13 12.23 -6.91
CA LYS A 108 -22.48 10.95 -6.29
C LYS A 108 -21.27 10.22 -5.75
N LEU A 109 -21.43 9.64 -4.56
CA LEU A 109 -20.58 8.56 -4.09
C LEU A 109 -21.12 7.23 -4.61
N VAL A 110 -20.25 6.39 -5.18
CA VAL A 110 -20.61 5.10 -5.76
C VAL A 110 -19.71 3.99 -5.22
N SER A 111 -20.27 2.79 -5.09
CA SER A 111 -19.50 1.56 -5.00
C SER A 111 -19.43 0.88 -6.36
N PHE A 112 -18.36 0.12 -6.57
CA PHE A 112 -18.15 -0.66 -7.78
C PHE A 112 -17.64 -2.06 -7.43
N ASN A 113 -18.34 -3.09 -7.90
CA ASN A 113 -17.92 -4.47 -7.78
C ASN A 113 -17.10 -4.89 -9.00
N VAL A 114 -15.81 -5.15 -8.79
CA VAL A 114 -14.83 -5.45 -9.85
C VAL A 114 -15.08 -6.78 -10.55
N THR A 115 -15.69 -7.76 -9.87
CA THR A 115 -15.94 -9.10 -10.40
C THR A 115 -17.21 -9.13 -11.23
N THR A 116 -18.25 -8.42 -10.81
CA THR A 116 -19.54 -8.39 -11.52
C THR A 116 -19.67 -7.20 -12.47
N ASN A 117 -18.67 -6.30 -12.50
CA ASN A 117 -18.71 -5.03 -13.23
C ASN A 117 -19.98 -4.21 -12.92
N ASN A 118 -20.39 -4.22 -11.64
CA ASN A 118 -21.63 -3.57 -11.21
C ASN A 118 -21.31 -2.30 -10.42
N ARG A 119 -21.93 -1.18 -10.81
CA ARG A 119 -21.84 0.09 -10.10
C ARG A 119 -23.15 0.37 -9.37
N GLN A 120 -23.05 0.73 -8.10
CA GLN A 120 -24.19 1.15 -7.28
C GLN A 120 -23.97 2.56 -6.77
N THR A 121 -25.00 3.41 -6.87
CA THR A 121 -24.99 4.71 -6.17
C THR A 121 -25.26 4.48 -4.70
N LEU A 122 -24.37 4.97 -3.85
CA LEU A 122 -24.53 4.95 -2.40
C LEU A 122 -25.28 6.19 -1.94
N HIS A 123 -24.85 7.37 -2.41
CA HIS A 123 -25.48 8.64 -2.07
C HIS A 123 -25.41 9.64 -3.22
N THR A 124 -26.39 10.55 -3.28
CA THR A 124 -26.41 11.69 -4.22
C THR A 124 -26.44 12.99 -3.42
N PHE A 125 -25.34 13.74 -3.46
CA PHE A 125 -25.20 14.99 -2.73
C PHE A 125 -25.80 16.13 -3.55
N SER A 126 -27.12 16.29 -3.45
CA SER A 126 -27.90 17.16 -4.34
C SER A 126 -27.61 18.66 -4.17
N ASP A 127 -26.94 19.04 -3.08
CA ASP A 127 -26.52 20.41 -2.83
C ASP A 127 -25.26 20.81 -3.61
N TYR A 128 -24.57 19.87 -4.27
CA TYR A 128 -23.33 20.09 -5.01
C TYR A 128 -23.47 19.68 -6.48
N SER A 129 -22.73 20.36 -7.35
CA SER A 129 -22.62 20.00 -8.76
C SER A 129 -21.70 18.81 -9.00
N GLU A 130 -20.65 18.66 -8.21
CA GLU A 130 -19.69 17.57 -8.25
C GLU A 130 -19.30 17.17 -6.81
N ILE A 131 -18.88 15.92 -6.64
CA ILE A 131 -18.25 15.45 -5.41
C ILE A 131 -16.90 14.84 -5.79
N GLU A 132 -15.84 15.40 -5.22
CA GLU A 132 -14.49 14.89 -5.37
C GLU A 132 -14.10 14.02 -4.18
N TYR A 133 -13.35 12.95 -4.45
CA TYR A 133 -12.79 12.10 -3.41
C TYR A 133 -11.34 12.52 -3.14
N GLY A 134 -11.23 13.48 -2.21
CA GLY A 134 -9.95 13.98 -1.70
C GLY A 134 -8.97 14.46 -2.76
N ASN A 135 -9.47 15.00 -3.88
CA ASN A 135 -8.67 15.44 -5.03
C ASN A 135 -7.68 14.38 -5.55
N SER A 136 -8.14 13.12 -5.67
CA SER A 136 -7.32 11.98 -6.11
C SER A 136 -6.29 11.46 -5.08
N GLU A 137 -6.25 12.05 -3.87
CA GLU A 137 -5.36 11.62 -2.78
C GLU A 137 -6.12 11.23 -1.50
N GLY A 138 -7.45 11.23 -1.57
CA GLY A 138 -8.34 10.83 -0.49
C GLY A 138 -8.21 9.36 -0.12
N ASN A 139 -8.41 9.06 1.16
CA ASN A 139 -8.53 7.71 1.67
C ASN A 139 -9.73 7.60 2.62
N MET A 140 -10.20 6.38 2.83
CA MET A 140 -11.21 6.02 3.81
C MET A 140 -10.58 5.43 5.07
N SER A 141 -11.32 5.43 6.18
CA SER A 141 -10.90 4.72 7.39
C SER A 141 -10.76 3.21 7.10
N THR A 142 -9.93 2.52 7.88
CA THR A 142 -9.57 1.11 7.62
C THR A 142 -10.74 0.13 7.77
N ASP A 143 -11.82 0.54 8.42
CA ASP A 143 -13.10 -0.16 8.52
C ASP A 143 -14.10 0.21 7.41
N ASP A 144 -13.67 1.03 6.43
CA ASP A 144 -14.48 1.61 5.35
C ASP A 144 -15.66 2.49 5.83
N LYS A 145 -15.70 2.86 7.11
CA LYS A 145 -16.82 3.60 7.68
C LYS A 145 -16.85 5.06 7.24
N TYR A 146 -15.72 5.75 7.33
CA TYR A 146 -15.62 7.18 7.08
C TYR A 146 -14.85 7.47 5.80
N ILE A 147 -15.33 8.44 5.02
CA ILE A 147 -14.69 8.95 3.82
C ILE A 147 -14.69 10.48 3.81
N GLY A 148 -13.55 11.07 3.42
CA GLY A 148 -13.41 12.50 3.19
C GLY A 148 -13.76 12.85 1.74
N LEU A 149 -14.71 13.75 1.55
CA LEU A 149 -15.21 14.20 0.26
C LEU A 149 -15.14 15.73 0.17
N ILE A 150 -15.09 16.25 -1.05
CA ILE A 150 -15.12 17.68 -1.34
C ILE A 150 -16.34 17.95 -2.22
N GLY A 151 -17.33 18.65 -1.70
CA GLY A 151 -18.50 19.08 -2.47
C GLY A 151 -18.23 20.39 -3.19
N GLU A 152 -18.48 20.43 -4.49
CA GLU A 152 -18.16 21.58 -5.34
C GLU A 152 -19.40 22.23 -5.95
N ASN A 153 -19.42 23.57 -5.94
CA ASN A 153 -20.41 24.42 -6.59
C ASN A 153 -19.73 25.59 -7.30
N GLY A 154 -19.42 25.41 -8.58
CA GLY A 154 -18.49 26.30 -9.26
C GLY A 154 -17.13 26.26 -8.56
N ASN A 155 -16.55 27.41 -8.24
CA ASN A 155 -15.25 27.48 -7.56
C ASN A 155 -15.35 27.33 -6.03
N ASN A 156 -16.55 27.16 -5.48
CA ASN A 156 -16.73 27.03 -4.04
C ASN A 156 -16.71 25.56 -3.61
N GLN A 157 -16.00 25.28 -2.53
CA GLN A 157 -15.74 23.95 -2.01
C GLN A 157 -16.26 23.81 -0.58
N THR A 158 -16.70 22.60 -0.23
CA THR A 158 -17.11 22.20 1.11
C THR A 158 -16.45 20.88 1.45
N LEU A 159 -15.71 20.83 2.57
CA LEU A 159 -15.19 19.59 3.11
C LEU A 159 -16.35 18.80 3.74
N ILE A 160 -16.45 17.51 3.46
CA ILE A 160 -17.54 16.64 3.91
C ILE A 160 -16.91 15.36 4.48
N VAL A 161 -17.19 15.06 5.73
CA VAL A 161 -16.94 13.72 6.28
C VAL A 161 -18.25 12.94 6.22
N TYR A 162 -18.25 11.84 5.49
CA TYR A 162 -19.42 11.02 5.25
C TYR A 162 -19.22 9.62 5.85
N ASN A 163 -20.27 9.09 6.47
CA ASN A 163 -20.32 7.73 6.99
C ASN A 163 -21.05 6.84 5.97
N ILE A 164 -20.31 5.90 5.37
CA ILE A 164 -20.78 5.04 4.29
C ILE A 164 -21.85 4.05 4.77
N GLU A 165 -21.64 3.46 5.95
CA GLU A 165 -22.53 2.41 6.48
C GLU A 165 -23.89 2.98 6.89
N GLU A 166 -23.88 4.13 7.57
CA GLU A 166 -25.09 4.75 8.11
C GLU A 166 -25.81 5.66 7.10
N ASP A 167 -25.20 5.91 5.93
CA ASP A 167 -25.68 6.86 4.91
C ASP A 167 -25.95 8.26 5.48
N VAL A 168 -24.96 8.82 6.18
CA VAL A 168 -25.08 10.14 6.82
C VAL A 168 -23.85 11.01 6.62
N ILE A 169 -24.08 12.31 6.39
CA ILE A 169 -23.03 13.33 6.53
C ILE A 169 -22.77 13.51 8.02
N VAL A 170 -21.56 13.16 8.47
CA VAL A 170 -21.12 13.31 9.86
C VAL A 170 -20.91 14.79 10.19
N ALA A 171 -20.21 15.49 9.29
CA ALA A 171 -19.93 16.90 9.40
C ALA A 171 -19.58 17.49 8.02
N SER A 172 -19.79 18.79 7.87
CA SER A 172 -19.32 19.55 6.71
C SER A 172 -18.80 20.93 7.10
N THR A 173 -17.88 21.48 6.31
CA THR A 173 -17.31 22.82 6.51
C THR A 173 -17.09 23.49 5.16
N TYR A 174 -17.73 24.63 4.95
CA TYR A 174 -17.56 25.46 3.76
C TYR A 174 -16.20 26.18 3.81
N ILE A 175 -15.40 26.05 2.76
CA ILE A 175 -14.07 26.66 2.67
C ILE A 175 -13.97 27.69 1.54
N GLY A 176 -15.10 28.07 0.92
CA GLY A 176 -15.09 29.02 -0.20
C GLY A 176 -14.24 28.51 -1.36
N SER A 177 -13.44 29.37 -1.95
CA SER A 177 -12.53 29.03 -3.05
C SER A 177 -11.09 28.87 -2.57
N ALA A 178 -10.89 28.35 -1.36
CA ALA A 178 -9.56 28.09 -0.81
C ALA A 178 -8.78 27.16 -1.74
N ASP A 179 -7.48 27.40 -1.89
CA ASP A 179 -6.60 26.54 -2.68
C ASP A 179 -6.34 25.25 -1.90
N LEU A 180 -7.01 24.16 -2.30
CA LEU A 180 -6.98 22.88 -1.62
C LEU A 180 -6.18 21.86 -2.45
N ASP A 181 -5.17 21.27 -1.81
CA ASP A 181 -4.39 20.19 -2.40
C ASP A 181 -5.16 18.86 -2.25
N TRP A 182 -5.41 18.43 -1.00
CA TRP A 182 -6.20 17.22 -0.73
C TRP A 182 -6.94 17.26 0.61
N PHE A 183 -7.93 16.38 0.74
CA PHE A 183 -8.71 16.16 1.97
C PHE A 183 -8.94 14.66 2.19
N SER A 184 -8.73 14.18 3.41
CA SER A 184 -8.78 12.75 3.73
C SER A 184 -9.20 12.51 5.19
N VAL A 185 -9.48 11.26 5.54
CA VAL A 185 -9.67 10.82 6.92
C VAL A 185 -8.52 9.92 7.38
N SER A 186 -8.29 9.86 8.69
CA SER A 186 -7.24 9.02 9.27
C SER A 186 -7.62 7.54 9.22
N GLN A 187 -6.62 6.66 9.31
CA GLN A 187 -6.82 5.20 9.22
C GLN A 187 -7.76 4.67 10.31
N SER A 188 -7.73 5.25 11.51
CA SER A 188 -8.66 4.88 12.59
C SER A 188 -10.07 5.46 12.44
N GLY A 189 -10.27 6.43 11.54
CA GLY A 189 -11.53 7.18 11.46
C GLY A 189 -11.75 8.20 12.58
N GLN A 190 -10.73 8.53 13.38
CA GLN A 190 -10.85 9.53 14.46
C GLN A 190 -10.61 10.97 14.01
N TYR A 191 -9.91 11.18 12.89
CA TYR A 191 -9.50 12.50 12.43
C TYR A 191 -9.81 12.72 10.95
N ALA A 192 -10.00 13.99 10.60
CA ALA A 192 -10.02 14.47 9.23
C ALA A 192 -8.81 15.39 9.02
N VAL A 193 -8.16 15.29 7.87
CA VAL A 193 -6.92 16.03 7.56
C VAL A 193 -7.04 16.69 6.19
N THR A 194 -6.67 17.97 6.14
CA THR A 194 -6.67 18.77 4.92
C THR A 194 -5.28 19.36 4.67
N CYS A 195 -4.85 19.35 3.41
CA CYS A 195 -3.66 20.04 2.93
C CYS A 195 -4.11 21.15 1.98
N TYR A 196 -3.71 22.38 2.27
CA TYR A 196 -3.92 23.52 1.37
C TYR A 196 -2.76 23.65 0.39
N GLY A 197 -3.00 24.21 -0.80
CA GLY A 197 -2.02 24.33 -1.88
C GLY A 197 -0.84 25.27 -1.61
N VAL A 198 -0.83 25.96 -0.46
CA VAL A 198 0.21 26.91 -0.08
C VAL A 198 0.81 26.54 1.26
N SER A 199 2.14 26.40 1.34
CA SER A 199 2.83 26.19 2.62
C SER A 199 2.71 27.39 3.55
N GLY A 200 2.59 27.13 4.86
CA GLY A 200 2.55 28.16 5.90
C GLY A 200 1.57 27.86 7.03
N THR A 201 1.49 28.79 7.98
CA THR A 201 0.72 28.63 9.21
C THR A 201 -0.68 29.23 9.14
N GLY A 202 -1.00 29.99 8.08
CA GLY A 202 -2.28 30.67 7.91
C GLY A 202 -3.49 29.72 7.88
N ASP A 203 -4.69 30.29 7.95
CA ASP A 203 -5.92 29.48 8.01
C ASP A 203 -6.21 28.68 6.74
N GLU A 204 -5.67 29.04 5.58
CA GLU A 204 -5.82 28.26 4.35
C GLU A 204 -4.43 27.91 3.80
N GLN A 205 -3.52 27.53 4.70
CA GLN A 205 -2.13 27.19 4.40
C GLN A 205 -1.68 25.95 5.18
N GLY A 206 -0.73 25.22 4.60
CA GLY A 206 -0.15 24.02 5.19
C GLY A 206 -1.17 22.91 5.43
N ILE A 207 -0.88 22.05 6.39
CA ILE A 207 -1.70 20.89 6.74
C ILE A 207 -2.42 21.16 8.05
N LYS A 208 -3.71 20.81 8.10
CA LYS A 208 -4.57 20.95 9.28
C LYS A 208 -5.21 19.62 9.61
N VAL A 209 -5.33 19.35 10.91
CA VAL A 209 -6.01 18.18 11.46
C VAL A 209 -7.22 18.63 12.26
N MET A 210 -8.32 17.92 12.13
CA MET A 210 -9.56 18.09 12.88
C MET A 210 -9.99 16.73 13.42
N ASN A 211 -10.87 16.75 14.43
CA ASN A 211 -11.63 15.55 14.78
C ASN A 211 -12.48 15.10 13.57
N ILE A 212 -12.93 13.85 13.55
CA ILE A 212 -13.74 13.31 12.44
C ILE A 212 -15.05 14.08 12.19
N ASP A 213 -15.56 14.78 13.21
CA ASP A 213 -16.72 15.68 13.12
C ASP A 213 -16.36 17.12 12.70
N LEU A 214 -15.16 17.33 12.14
CA LEU A 214 -14.58 18.60 11.72
C LEU A 214 -14.42 19.65 12.84
N THR A 215 -14.53 19.25 14.11
CA THR A 215 -14.26 20.13 15.25
C THR A 215 -12.77 20.12 15.65
N ASN A 216 -12.40 21.01 16.56
CA ASN A 216 -11.07 21.05 17.19
C ASN A 216 -9.92 21.11 16.16
N ARG A 217 -10.04 22.01 15.20
CA ARG A 217 -9.04 22.23 14.15
C ARG A 217 -7.70 22.69 14.74
N ARG A 218 -6.62 22.01 14.35
CA ARG A 218 -5.24 22.30 14.73
C ARG A 218 -4.36 22.39 13.49
N HIS A 219 -3.28 23.15 13.57
CA HIS A 219 -2.25 23.14 12.54
C HIS A 219 -1.32 21.96 12.75
N LEU A 220 -1.10 21.17 11.70
CA LEU A 220 -0.31 19.94 11.74
C LEU A 220 1.12 20.16 11.20
N ASN A 221 1.25 20.84 10.07
CA ASN A 221 2.55 21.05 9.42
C ASN A 221 2.53 22.25 8.46
N ASP A 222 3.59 23.04 8.45
CA ASP A 222 3.73 24.22 7.57
C ASP A 222 3.98 23.83 6.12
N ILE A 223 4.91 22.90 5.89
CA ILE A 223 5.38 22.50 4.56
C ILE A 223 4.49 21.36 4.02
N ILE A 224 4.05 21.49 2.78
CA ILE A 224 3.16 20.53 2.10
C ILE A 224 3.92 19.44 1.34
N ASN A 225 5.03 18.97 1.91
CA ASN A 225 5.80 17.87 1.33
C ASN A 225 4.92 16.61 1.20
N HIS A 226 5.27 15.73 0.25
CA HIS A 226 4.63 14.44 0.14
C HIS A 226 4.72 13.67 1.47
N GLY A 227 3.62 13.03 1.83
CA GLY A 227 3.46 12.36 3.11
C GLY A 227 2.20 11.52 3.11
N ASP A 228 1.99 10.67 4.10
CA ASP A 228 0.80 9.83 4.18
C ASP A 228 0.30 9.67 5.63
N LEU A 229 -0.99 9.37 5.77
CA LEU A 229 -1.66 9.14 7.05
C LEU A 229 -1.58 7.67 7.45
N GLY A 230 -0.85 7.38 8.52
CA GLY A 230 -0.55 6.04 9.00
C GLY A 230 -0.97 5.79 10.45
N ILE A 231 -0.68 4.58 10.92
CA ILE A 231 -0.73 4.21 12.34
C ILE A 231 0.71 3.93 12.80
N ASP A 232 1.14 4.54 13.90
CA ASP A 232 2.47 4.31 14.48
C ASP A 232 2.57 3.01 15.29
N THR A 233 3.73 2.77 15.89
CA THR A 233 3.97 1.56 16.71
C THR A 233 3.18 1.52 18.03
N ASN A 234 2.62 2.65 18.47
CA ASN A 234 1.77 2.75 19.65
C ASN A 234 0.28 2.63 19.32
N GLY A 235 -0.08 2.59 18.04
CA GLY A 235 -1.47 2.58 17.58
C GLY A 235 -2.07 3.97 17.39
N ASP A 236 -1.26 5.03 17.41
CA ASP A 236 -1.73 6.40 17.20
C ASP A 236 -1.81 6.74 15.70
N ASP A 237 -2.82 7.51 15.29
CA ASP A 237 -2.83 8.10 13.95
C ASP A 237 -1.71 9.15 13.83
N VAL A 238 -0.97 9.05 12.73
CA VAL A 238 0.16 9.93 12.43
C VAL A 238 0.13 10.40 10.98
N PHE A 239 0.71 11.56 10.73
CA PHE A 239 1.12 11.99 9.39
C PHE A 239 2.64 11.85 9.26
N VAL A 240 3.10 11.07 8.30
CA VAL A 240 4.51 10.80 8.06
C VAL A 240 4.97 11.54 6.81
N THR A 241 6.05 12.32 6.92
CA THR A 241 6.57 13.16 5.82
C THR A 241 8.06 13.43 5.97
N PHE A 242 8.66 14.11 4.99
CA PHE A 242 10.05 14.57 5.03
C PHE A 242 10.22 15.75 5.99
N ALA A 243 11.43 15.87 6.57
CA ALA A 243 11.78 16.91 7.51
C ALA A 243 11.72 18.32 6.89
N ASP A 244 11.39 19.30 7.73
CA ASP A 244 11.58 20.72 7.45
C ASP A 244 13.03 21.17 7.74
N ASN A 245 13.33 22.44 7.49
CA ASN A 245 14.67 22.97 7.69
C ASN A 245 15.13 22.92 9.16
N GLU A 246 14.23 23.16 10.13
CA GLU A 246 14.58 23.14 11.55
C GLU A 246 15.02 21.73 11.98
N MET A 247 14.31 20.71 11.52
CA MET A 247 14.64 19.33 11.84
C MET A 247 15.92 18.86 11.10
N ARG A 248 16.13 19.30 9.87
CA ARG A 248 17.36 19.05 9.10
C ARG A 248 18.60 19.67 9.75
N ASP A 249 18.47 20.86 10.36
CA ASP A 249 19.54 21.49 11.14
C ASP A 249 19.97 20.66 12.36
N ASN A 250 19.16 19.67 12.75
CA ASN A 250 19.43 18.71 13.83
C ASN A 250 19.68 17.28 13.31
N ASP A 251 20.11 17.15 12.04
CA ASP A 251 20.49 15.89 11.39
C ASP A 251 19.35 14.86 11.21
N TYR A 252 18.09 15.28 11.24
CA TYR A 252 16.92 14.43 10.95
C TYR A 252 16.25 14.81 9.64
N TYR A 253 15.85 13.80 8.86
CA TYR A 253 15.39 14.00 7.47
C TYR A 253 13.97 13.51 7.18
N MET A 254 13.34 12.86 8.16
CA MET A 254 11.93 12.52 8.16
C MET A 254 11.28 12.85 9.49
N LYS A 255 9.95 12.88 9.52
CA LYS A 255 9.18 13.00 10.75
C LYS A 255 7.86 12.26 10.69
N SER A 256 7.42 11.83 11.86
CA SER A 256 6.05 11.40 12.13
C SER A 256 5.39 12.41 13.05
N ILE A 257 4.19 12.88 12.72
CA ILE A 257 3.43 13.86 13.50
C ILE A 257 2.15 13.21 13.99
N ARG A 258 1.98 13.07 15.31
CA ARG A 258 0.78 12.49 15.91
C ARG A 258 -0.41 13.42 15.74
N LEU A 259 -1.53 12.88 15.23
CA LEU A 259 -2.72 13.68 14.91
C LEU A 259 -3.44 14.19 16.16
N SER A 260 -3.38 13.46 17.27
CA SER A 260 -4.13 13.78 18.49
C SER A 260 -3.62 15.03 19.21
N ASP A 261 -2.30 15.22 19.26
CA ASP A 261 -1.63 16.24 20.07
C ASP A 261 -0.52 17.01 19.33
N VAL A 262 -0.37 16.79 18.02
CA VAL A 262 0.67 17.40 17.16
C VAL A 262 2.11 17.13 17.62
N ASN A 263 2.32 16.09 18.44
CA ASN A 263 3.66 15.71 18.86
C ASN A 263 4.47 15.13 17.69
N VAL A 264 5.70 15.62 17.53
CA VAL A 264 6.59 15.25 16.43
C VAL A 264 7.62 14.24 16.92
N THR A 265 7.74 13.13 16.20
CA THR A 265 8.84 12.18 16.34
C THR A 265 9.82 12.40 15.20
N PRO A 266 11.04 12.91 15.47
CA PRO A 266 12.08 13.04 14.45
C PRO A 266 12.56 11.66 14.02
N MET A 267 12.87 11.51 12.74
CA MET A 267 13.23 10.22 12.13
C MET A 267 14.32 10.39 11.07
N PHE A 268 14.98 9.28 10.78
CA PHE A 268 16.08 9.21 9.82
C PHE A 268 17.24 10.12 10.23
N HIS A 269 17.88 9.83 11.37
CA HIS A 269 19.06 10.57 11.82
C HIS A 269 20.32 10.23 10.99
N TYR A 270 20.97 11.24 10.41
CA TYR A 270 22.18 11.03 9.60
C TYR A 270 23.13 12.25 9.58
N THR A 271 24.38 12.06 10.03
CA THR A 271 25.32 13.17 10.32
C THR A 271 26.41 13.41 9.25
N GLN A 272 26.52 12.56 8.21
CA GLN A 272 27.59 12.66 7.21
C GLN A 272 27.01 12.88 5.80
N GLY A 273 27.36 13.96 5.10
CA GLY A 273 27.14 14.06 3.65
C GLY A 273 25.67 14.12 3.15
N TYR A 274 24.76 14.65 3.99
CA TYR A 274 23.32 14.87 3.77
C TYR A 274 22.42 13.61 3.71
N GLY A 275 21.31 13.64 4.45
CA GLY A 275 20.26 12.61 4.49
C GLY A 275 19.37 12.58 3.24
N ILE A 276 18.19 11.95 3.32
CA ILE A 276 17.18 11.98 2.24
C ILE A 276 16.46 13.33 2.18
N TRP A 277 16.01 13.76 1.01
CA TRP A 277 15.49 15.13 0.86
C TRP A 277 14.03 15.19 0.48
N ASN A 278 13.64 14.37 -0.48
CA ASN A 278 12.29 14.38 -1.02
C ASN A 278 12.00 13.04 -1.69
N GLY A 279 10.79 12.90 -2.21
CA GLY A 279 10.30 11.70 -2.84
C GLY A 279 8.87 11.49 -2.42
N HIS A 280 8.51 10.26 -2.06
CA HIS A 280 7.15 9.94 -1.63
C HIS A 280 7.14 9.01 -0.42
N VAL A 281 6.07 9.13 0.36
CA VAL A 281 5.82 8.30 1.54
C VAL A 281 4.49 7.59 1.36
N SER A 282 4.45 6.33 1.76
CA SER A 282 3.23 5.53 1.83
C SER A 282 3.13 4.81 3.16
N THR A 283 1.92 4.73 3.69
CA THR A 283 1.56 4.01 4.90
C THR A 283 0.38 3.07 4.65
N ARG A 284 0.18 2.65 3.39
CA ARG A 284 -0.93 1.79 2.95
C ARG A 284 -0.80 0.32 3.41
N ASN A 285 0.23 0.00 4.19
CA ASN A 285 0.50 -1.26 4.88
C ASN A 285 -0.42 -1.45 6.10
N ASN A 286 -1.75 -1.42 5.90
CA ASN A 286 -2.74 -1.43 6.98
C ASN A 286 -2.67 -2.69 7.88
N ASN A 287 -2.11 -3.81 7.39
CA ASN A 287 -1.90 -5.05 8.16
C ASN A 287 -0.52 -5.13 8.81
N ARG A 288 0.31 -4.09 8.66
CA ARG A 288 1.64 -3.94 9.28
C ARG A 288 1.82 -2.50 9.78
N PRO A 289 1.01 -2.03 10.74
CA PRO A 289 1.17 -0.68 11.29
C PRO A 289 2.54 -0.48 11.93
N GLY A 290 2.92 0.77 12.16
CA GLY A 290 4.21 1.14 12.73
C GLY A 290 5.36 1.20 11.73
N TRP A 291 5.06 1.18 10.42
CA TRP A 291 6.04 1.33 9.34
C TRP A 291 5.53 2.31 8.29
N ALA A 292 6.44 3.08 7.71
CA ALA A 292 6.20 3.87 6.51
C ALA A 292 7.18 3.46 5.41
N TYR A 293 6.73 3.49 4.17
CA TYR A 293 7.50 3.11 2.99
C TYR A 293 7.86 4.37 2.21
N VAL A 294 9.11 4.49 1.83
CA VAL A 294 9.69 5.69 1.26
C VAL A 294 10.31 5.32 -0.07
N SER A 295 9.98 6.07 -1.11
CA SER A 295 10.82 6.16 -2.30
C SER A 295 11.50 7.52 -2.29
N GLU A 296 12.82 7.54 -2.08
CA GLU A 296 13.65 8.72 -2.25
C GLU A 296 13.63 9.12 -3.72
N GLY A 297 13.52 10.41 -4.03
CA GLY A 297 13.37 10.87 -5.41
C GLY A 297 13.81 12.30 -5.61
N CYS A 298 14.92 12.70 -4.99
CA CYS A 298 15.57 13.96 -5.28
C CYS A 298 17.06 13.83 -5.11
N CYS A 299 17.80 14.45 -6.04
CA CYS A 299 19.16 14.95 -5.83
C CYS A 299 20.19 13.88 -5.38
N GLU A 300 21.49 14.16 -5.42
CA GLU A 300 22.46 13.17 -4.92
C GLU A 300 22.49 13.18 -3.39
N THR A 301 21.82 12.19 -2.78
CA THR A 301 21.58 12.06 -1.34
C THR A 301 22.04 10.70 -0.84
N ILE A 302 22.15 10.50 0.49
CA ILE A 302 22.30 9.14 1.00
C ILE A 302 20.99 8.37 0.84
N GLY A 303 21.07 7.20 0.20
CA GLY A 303 19.88 6.45 -0.21
C GLY A 303 19.22 7.02 -1.47
N PHE A 304 19.97 7.73 -2.33
CA PHE A 304 19.45 8.25 -3.60
C PHE A 304 18.70 7.17 -4.41
N LYS A 305 17.45 7.47 -4.78
CA LYS A 305 16.53 6.56 -5.49
C LYS A 305 16.20 5.26 -4.78
N GLU A 306 16.51 5.15 -3.49
CA GLU A 306 16.24 3.96 -2.71
C GLU A 306 14.77 3.89 -2.30
N ILE A 307 14.25 2.67 -2.32
CA ILE A 307 12.98 2.28 -1.74
C ILE A 307 13.28 1.54 -0.44
N PHE A 308 12.75 2.03 0.67
CA PHE A 308 12.91 1.38 1.99
C PHE A 308 11.67 1.58 2.86
N ALA A 309 11.44 0.68 3.81
CA ALA A 309 10.53 0.91 4.92
C ALA A 309 11.31 1.47 6.12
N ILE A 310 10.71 2.39 6.88
CA ILE A 310 11.25 2.93 8.13
C ILE A 310 10.23 2.75 9.25
N LYS A 311 10.73 2.35 10.43
CA LYS A 311 9.90 2.09 11.60
C LYS A 311 9.47 3.39 12.30
N LEU A 312 8.18 3.48 12.61
CA LEU A 312 7.54 4.65 13.23
C LEU A 312 7.64 4.58 14.77
N ASP A 313 8.87 4.46 15.28
CA ASP A 313 9.19 4.48 16.73
C ASP A 313 10.40 5.35 17.07
N GLY A 314 10.96 6.08 16.10
CA GLY A 314 12.16 6.91 16.27
C GLY A 314 13.46 6.11 16.43
N SER A 315 13.45 4.79 16.23
CA SER A 315 14.66 3.96 16.31
C SER A 315 15.58 4.08 15.09
N ASP A 316 15.10 4.70 14.01
CA ASP A 316 15.76 4.73 12.70
C ASP A 316 16.09 3.33 12.16
N THR A 317 15.24 2.36 12.48
CA THR A 317 15.28 1.03 11.87
C THR A 317 14.68 1.11 10.47
N ILE A 318 15.43 0.64 9.47
CA ILE A 318 14.96 0.56 8.08
C ILE A 318 15.05 -0.85 7.51
N GLU A 319 14.21 -1.14 6.52
CA GLU A 319 14.26 -2.33 5.67
C GLU A 319 14.40 -1.87 4.22
N ARG A 320 15.52 -2.22 3.58
CA ARG A 320 15.84 -1.77 2.21
C ARG A 320 15.18 -2.71 1.21
N PHE A 321 14.41 -2.16 0.27
CA PHE A 321 13.67 -2.93 -0.73
C PHE A 321 14.40 -2.96 -2.06
N GLY A 322 14.82 -1.82 -2.62
CA GLY A 322 15.51 -1.76 -3.91
C GLY A 322 15.78 -0.33 -4.36
N ILE A 323 16.29 -0.16 -5.57
CA ILE A 323 16.52 1.14 -6.22
C ILE A 323 15.64 1.26 -7.47
N HIS A 324 14.93 2.37 -7.64
CA HIS A 324 13.91 2.49 -8.68
C HIS A 324 14.39 3.01 -10.03
N HIS A 325 15.66 3.38 -10.23
CA HIS A 325 16.23 3.77 -11.54
C HIS A 325 15.44 4.78 -12.39
N THR A 326 14.59 5.62 -11.78
CA THR A 326 13.84 6.64 -12.53
C THR A 326 14.78 7.75 -12.97
N ASP A 327 14.63 8.23 -14.21
CA ASP A 327 15.10 9.56 -14.58
C ASP A 327 14.07 10.62 -14.17
N GLU A 328 14.42 11.43 -13.18
CA GLU A 328 13.54 12.45 -12.61
C GLU A 328 13.34 13.65 -13.54
N ASP A 329 14.27 13.89 -14.47
CA ASP A 329 14.16 14.96 -15.46
C ASP A 329 13.09 14.65 -16.52
N ALA A 330 12.65 13.39 -16.62
CA ALA A 330 11.55 12.97 -17.49
C ALA A 330 10.17 13.43 -17.00
N GLY A 331 10.08 13.97 -15.76
CA GLY A 331 8.89 14.61 -15.22
C GLY A 331 8.15 13.79 -14.16
N TYR A 332 7.19 14.43 -13.49
CA TYR A 332 6.48 13.88 -12.32
C TYR A 332 5.86 12.49 -12.56
N GLY A 333 5.32 12.27 -13.76
CA GLY A 333 4.75 10.99 -14.18
C GLY A 333 5.72 9.81 -14.20
N HIS A 334 7.04 10.03 -14.05
CA HIS A 334 8.06 8.99 -13.99
C HIS A 334 8.53 8.64 -12.57
N GLN A 335 8.26 9.52 -11.60
CA GLN A 335 8.70 9.31 -10.21
C GLN A 335 8.14 8.00 -9.65
N ALA A 336 8.86 7.42 -8.69
CA ALA A 336 8.64 6.03 -8.27
C ALA A 336 7.30 5.79 -7.55
N HIS A 337 6.88 6.76 -6.73
CA HIS A 337 5.65 6.69 -5.95
C HIS A 337 5.47 5.37 -5.20
N ALA A 338 6.48 4.87 -4.50
CA ALA A 338 6.40 3.54 -3.90
C ALA A 338 5.14 3.36 -3.00
N VAL A 339 4.47 2.21 -3.12
CA VAL A 339 3.32 1.80 -2.29
C VAL A 339 3.48 0.36 -1.82
N PRO A 340 3.39 0.06 -0.51
CA PRO A 340 3.41 -1.30 -0.02
C PRO A 340 2.07 -2.00 -0.25
N ASN A 341 2.11 -3.32 -0.37
CA ASN A 341 0.92 -4.13 -0.16
C ASN A 341 0.51 -4.10 1.33
N ARG A 342 -0.68 -4.61 1.64
CA ARG A 342 -1.29 -4.42 2.96
C ARG A 342 -0.47 -4.98 4.12
N ASP A 343 0.24 -6.10 3.94
CA ASP A 343 1.12 -6.69 4.96
C ASP A 343 2.56 -6.15 4.91
N GLY A 344 2.88 -5.30 3.93
CA GLY A 344 4.18 -4.69 3.79
C GLY A 344 5.30 -5.61 3.31
N SER A 345 4.99 -6.82 2.83
CA SER A 345 5.99 -7.75 2.28
C SER A 345 6.46 -7.37 0.87
N LYS A 346 5.66 -6.59 0.13
CA LYS A 346 5.90 -6.18 -1.25
C LYS A 346 5.74 -4.68 -1.40
N VAL A 347 6.49 -4.10 -2.34
CA VAL A 347 6.38 -2.68 -2.70
C VAL A 347 6.25 -2.54 -4.21
N MET A 348 5.19 -1.86 -4.65
CA MET A 348 5.01 -1.47 -6.04
C MET A 348 5.58 -0.08 -6.27
N PHE A 349 6.26 0.13 -7.39
CA PHE A 349 6.80 1.43 -7.79
C PHE A 349 6.82 1.56 -9.31
N ALA A 350 6.94 2.79 -9.81
CA ALA A 350 7.06 3.10 -11.22
C ALA A 350 8.52 3.41 -11.58
N SER A 351 8.95 3.09 -12.80
CA SER A 351 10.31 3.41 -13.25
C SER A 351 10.44 3.42 -14.76
N ASN A 352 10.99 4.49 -15.33
CA ASN A 352 11.42 4.48 -16.73
C ASN A 352 12.79 3.83 -16.95
N TRP A 353 13.42 3.30 -15.90
CA TRP A 353 14.65 2.53 -15.98
C TRP A 353 15.74 3.24 -16.79
N ASN A 354 16.15 4.43 -16.34
CA ASN A 354 17.10 5.29 -17.03
C ASN A 354 16.71 5.64 -18.49
N ASN A 355 15.42 5.90 -18.73
CA ASN A 355 14.83 6.22 -20.04
C ASN A 355 14.73 5.06 -21.05
N ASP A 356 14.80 3.80 -20.61
CA ASP A 356 14.40 2.67 -21.45
C ASP A 356 12.90 2.77 -21.82
N PHE A 357 12.08 3.39 -20.96
CA PHE A 357 10.68 3.73 -21.25
C PHE A 357 10.52 5.25 -21.39
N THR A 358 10.19 5.73 -22.58
CA THR A 358 10.13 7.18 -22.89
C THR A 358 8.73 7.79 -22.84
N GLU A 359 7.70 6.96 -22.67
CA GLU A 359 6.32 7.43 -22.55
C GLU A 359 6.09 8.14 -21.23
N ALA A 360 5.17 9.11 -21.18
CA ALA A 360 4.94 9.97 -20.00
C ALA A 360 4.63 9.22 -18.69
N HIS A 361 4.24 7.95 -18.79
CA HIS A 361 3.94 7.07 -17.67
C HIS A 361 4.64 5.73 -17.88
N PRO A 362 5.69 5.44 -17.08
CA PRO A 362 6.44 4.20 -17.23
C PRO A 362 5.68 3.01 -16.64
N PRO A 363 6.17 1.77 -16.86
CA PRO A 363 5.60 0.58 -16.24
C PRO A 363 5.78 0.54 -14.72
N SER A 364 5.00 -0.33 -14.09
CA SER A 364 5.09 -0.68 -12.67
C SER A 364 6.00 -1.89 -12.48
N PHE A 365 6.70 -1.87 -11.36
CA PHE A 365 7.53 -2.93 -10.84
C PHE A 365 7.04 -3.30 -9.45
N VAL A 366 7.24 -4.56 -9.07
CA VAL A 366 7.04 -5.02 -7.69
C VAL A 366 8.35 -5.62 -7.19
N VAL A 367 8.78 -5.17 -6.02
CA VAL A 367 9.88 -5.74 -5.27
C VAL A 367 9.35 -6.42 -4.01
N GLU A 368 9.86 -7.61 -3.72
CA GLU A 368 9.50 -8.44 -2.58
C GLU A 368 10.71 -8.57 -1.69
N ALA A 369 10.58 -8.14 -0.43
CA ALA A 369 11.65 -8.35 0.54
C ALA A 369 11.88 -9.85 0.70
N GLN A 370 13.14 -10.29 0.58
CA GLN A 370 13.45 -11.63 1.07
C GLN A 370 13.20 -11.63 2.57
N SER A 371 12.48 -12.64 3.06
CA SER A 371 12.37 -12.87 4.49
C SER A 371 13.78 -13.05 5.05
N THR A 372 14.32 -12.02 5.69
CA THR A 372 15.62 -12.05 6.37
C THR A 372 15.50 -12.82 7.67
N LEU A 373 15.23 -14.12 7.57
CA LEU A 373 15.80 -15.05 8.53
C LEU A 373 17.25 -15.22 8.08
N SER A 374 18.14 -14.47 8.74
CA SER A 374 19.57 -14.67 8.62
C SER A 374 19.89 -16.16 8.81
N ILE A 375 20.55 -16.72 7.81
CA ILE A 375 21.08 -18.08 7.83
C ILE A 375 22.25 -18.08 8.82
N GLU A 376 21.99 -18.39 10.09
CA GLU A 376 22.83 -19.38 10.75
C GLU A 376 22.28 -20.75 10.37
N ASN A 377 22.81 -21.32 9.28
CA ASN A 377 22.67 -22.72 8.85
C ASN A 377 21.35 -23.41 9.25
N SER A 378 20.22 -22.91 8.77
CA SER A 378 18.99 -23.69 8.73
C SER A 378 18.41 -23.58 7.33
N GLU A 379 18.31 -24.72 6.66
CA GLU A 379 17.67 -24.91 5.36
C GLU A 379 16.36 -24.11 5.28
N THR A 380 16.32 -23.09 4.44
CA THR A 380 15.13 -22.29 4.16
C THR A 380 14.12 -23.15 3.41
N ILE A 381 12.96 -23.37 4.00
CA ILE A 381 11.91 -24.23 3.43
C ILE A 381 11.13 -23.42 2.39
N ALA A 382 11.17 -23.83 1.13
CA ALA A 382 10.38 -23.17 0.08
C ALA A 382 8.93 -23.66 0.14
N SER A 383 7.97 -22.79 -0.22
CA SER A 383 6.54 -23.16 -0.35
C SER A 383 6.34 -24.38 -1.26
N ASN A 384 7.22 -24.61 -2.24
CA ASN A 384 7.18 -25.75 -3.16
C ASN A 384 7.54 -27.11 -2.51
N ASP A 385 8.13 -27.08 -1.32
CA ASP A 385 8.52 -28.28 -0.60
C ASP A 385 7.34 -28.90 0.16
N ILE A 386 6.21 -28.20 0.29
CA ILE A 386 4.97 -28.72 0.89
C ILE A 386 3.91 -28.88 -0.20
N LEU A 387 3.59 -30.12 -0.54
CA LEU A 387 2.54 -30.48 -1.48
C LEU A 387 1.28 -30.85 -0.72
N VAL A 388 0.15 -30.29 -1.14
CA VAL A 388 -1.19 -30.56 -0.57
C VAL A 388 -2.12 -30.97 -1.72
N TYR A 389 -2.53 -32.24 -1.78
CA TYR A 389 -3.26 -32.80 -2.91
C TYR A 389 -4.22 -33.94 -2.52
N PRO A 390 -5.33 -34.16 -3.23
CA PRO A 390 -5.86 -33.29 -4.28
C PRO A 390 -6.33 -31.95 -3.70
N ASN A 391 -6.17 -30.90 -4.48
CA ASN A 391 -6.67 -29.56 -4.17
C ASN A 391 -7.10 -28.89 -5.48
N PRO A 392 -8.40 -28.75 -5.77
CA PRO A 392 -9.54 -29.05 -4.89
C PRO A 392 -9.71 -30.54 -4.53
N SER A 393 -10.24 -30.83 -3.34
CA SER A 393 -10.63 -32.19 -2.90
C SER A 393 -12.15 -32.34 -2.96
N SER A 394 -12.64 -33.39 -3.64
CA SER A 394 -14.07 -33.64 -3.85
C SER A 394 -14.67 -34.64 -2.86
N ASP A 395 -13.82 -35.35 -2.13
CA ASP A 395 -14.19 -36.35 -1.14
C ASP A 395 -13.66 -35.98 0.25
N GLY A 396 -13.22 -34.74 0.46
CA GLY A 396 -12.68 -34.27 1.74
C GLY A 396 -11.33 -34.88 2.15
N LEU A 397 -10.77 -35.82 1.37
CA LEU A 397 -9.47 -36.41 1.66
C LEU A 397 -8.37 -35.56 1.03
N VAL A 398 -7.44 -35.11 1.86
CA VAL A 398 -6.29 -34.30 1.45
C VAL A 398 -5.01 -34.94 1.97
N GLN A 399 -4.06 -35.17 1.07
CA GLN A 399 -2.72 -35.65 1.37
C GLN A 399 -1.76 -34.47 1.45
N ILE A 400 -0.88 -34.55 2.43
CA ILE A 400 0.23 -33.63 2.64
C ILE A 400 1.51 -34.41 2.41
N LYS A 401 2.42 -33.86 1.62
CA LYS A 401 3.76 -34.39 1.40
C LYS A 401 4.81 -33.30 1.54
N LEU A 402 5.80 -33.55 2.39
CA LEU A 402 7.00 -32.75 2.54
C LEU A 402 8.09 -33.33 1.66
N ASN A 403 8.65 -32.51 0.78
CA ASN A 403 9.84 -32.79 0.00
C ASN A 403 11.06 -32.18 0.70
N GLY A 404 12.19 -32.89 0.71
CA GLY A 404 13.39 -32.43 1.43
C GLY A 404 13.34 -32.67 2.95
N ASN A 405 14.25 -32.05 3.69
CA ASN A 405 14.41 -32.21 5.14
C ASN A 405 13.64 -31.14 5.94
N ILE A 406 12.34 -31.00 5.64
CA ILE A 406 11.48 -30.05 6.37
C ILE A 406 11.07 -30.66 7.72
N ALA A 407 11.42 -29.99 8.82
CA ALA A 407 10.91 -30.33 10.15
C ALA A 407 9.63 -29.53 10.46
N VAL A 408 8.46 -30.12 10.19
CA VAL A 408 7.15 -29.57 10.59
C VAL A 408 6.74 -30.19 11.92
N LYS A 409 6.41 -29.36 12.91
CA LYS A 409 5.92 -29.77 14.22
C LYS A 409 4.42 -30.06 14.22
N SER A 410 3.64 -29.15 13.64
CA SER A 410 2.18 -29.25 13.65
C SER A 410 1.55 -28.57 12.45
N ILE A 411 0.34 -29.01 12.13
CA ILE A 411 -0.51 -28.50 11.07
C ILE A 411 -1.80 -27.99 11.69
N GLN A 412 -2.21 -26.79 11.31
CA GLN A 412 -3.44 -26.15 11.77
C GLN A 412 -4.32 -25.77 10.59
N LEU A 413 -5.59 -26.14 10.65
CA LEU A 413 -6.59 -25.79 9.66
C LEU A 413 -7.46 -24.65 10.18
N TYR A 414 -7.64 -23.63 9.35
CA TYR A 414 -8.42 -22.44 9.63
C TYR A 414 -9.56 -22.28 8.63
N ASP A 415 -10.68 -21.69 9.07
CA ASP A 415 -11.66 -21.11 8.15
C ASP A 415 -11.22 -19.72 7.67
N MET A 416 -11.98 -19.16 6.74
CA MET A 416 -11.75 -17.81 6.20
C MET A 416 -11.94 -16.68 7.22
N LEU A 417 -12.47 -16.96 8.41
CA LEU A 417 -12.57 -15.99 9.51
C LEU A 417 -11.40 -16.11 10.49
N GLY A 418 -10.41 -16.96 10.19
CA GLY A 418 -9.22 -17.16 11.03
C GLY A 418 -9.45 -18.04 12.26
N ARG A 419 -10.59 -18.75 12.36
CA ARG A 419 -10.85 -19.66 13.47
C ARG A 419 -10.15 -21.00 13.23
N VAL A 420 -9.43 -21.48 14.23
CA VAL A 420 -8.81 -22.82 14.19
C VAL A 420 -9.91 -23.88 14.22
N ILE A 421 -10.06 -24.60 13.11
CA ILE A 421 -10.98 -25.73 12.97
C ILE A 421 -10.34 -27.01 13.49
N ARG A 422 -9.04 -27.18 13.23
CA ARG A 422 -8.30 -28.41 13.57
C ARG A 422 -6.83 -28.13 13.83
N ASN A 423 -6.22 -28.92 14.70
CA ASN A 423 -4.79 -28.92 14.99
C ASN A 423 -4.28 -30.36 15.08
N GLU A 424 -3.16 -30.65 14.43
CA GLU A 424 -2.64 -32.00 14.20
C GLU A 424 -1.10 -31.99 14.25
N GLU A 425 -0.46 -32.92 14.94
CA GLU A 425 1.01 -33.05 14.90
C GLU A 425 1.48 -33.67 13.58
N MET A 426 2.69 -33.33 13.12
CA MET A 426 3.28 -33.90 11.90
C MET A 426 4.47 -34.80 12.25
N ASN A 427 4.21 -36.10 12.36
CA ASN A 427 5.21 -37.07 12.82
C ASN A 427 5.99 -37.75 11.67
N SER A 428 5.69 -37.41 10.42
CA SER A 428 6.28 -37.99 9.20
C SER A 428 6.18 -37.02 8.03
N ASN A 429 7.00 -37.24 6.99
CA ASN A 429 7.01 -36.42 5.77
C ASN A 429 5.74 -36.56 4.90
N GLU A 430 4.87 -37.51 5.20
CA GLU A 430 3.56 -37.63 4.56
C GLU A 430 2.47 -37.74 5.63
N LYS A 431 1.34 -37.08 5.43
CA LYS A 431 0.18 -37.14 6.32
C LYS A 431 -1.13 -37.01 5.53
N SER A 432 -2.11 -37.84 5.89
CA SER A 432 -3.47 -37.74 5.36
C SER A 432 -4.37 -36.99 6.32
N LEU A 433 -5.13 -36.03 5.82
CA LEU A 433 -6.19 -35.31 6.52
C LEU A 433 -7.54 -35.70 5.91
N ASN A 434 -8.42 -36.23 6.75
CA ASN A 434 -9.82 -36.41 6.41
C ASN A 434 -10.63 -35.20 6.89
N LEU A 435 -11.16 -34.44 5.94
CA LEU A 435 -11.95 -33.23 6.11
C LEU A 435 -13.39 -33.40 5.57
N GLU A 436 -13.85 -34.63 5.34
CA GLU A 436 -15.19 -34.96 4.81
C GLU A 436 -16.34 -34.32 5.61
N SER A 437 -16.14 -34.09 6.90
CA SER A 437 -17.14 -33.50 7.78
C SER A 437 -17.27 -31.98 7.65
N LEU A 438 -16.38 -31.32 6.91
CA LEU A 438 -16.39 -29.86 6.73
C LEU A 438 -17.24 -29.48 5.52
N PRO A 439 -17.97 -28.34 5.58
CA PRO A 439 -18.69 -27.83 4.42
C PRO A 439 -17.76 -27.54 3.23
N SER A 440 -18.28 -27.66 2.01
CA SER A 440 -17.61 -27.17 0.81
C SER A 440 -17.22 -25.69 0.96
N GLY A 441 -16.00 -25.33 0.57
CA GLY A 441 -15.47 -23.99 0.79
C GLY A 441 -13.94 -23.93 0.78
N VAL A 442 -13.42 -22.74 1.04
CA VAL A 442 -11.98 -22.46 1.11
C VAL A 442 -11.51 -22.49 2.56
N TYR A 443 -10.37 -23.12 2.79
CA TYR A 443 -9.72 -23.26 4.09
C TYR A 443 -8.23 -22.94 3.97
N LEU A 444 -7.61 -22.54 5.08
CA LEU A 444 -6.17 -22.30 5.15
C LEU A 444 -5.50 -23.35 6.03
N LEU A 445 -4.48 -24.02 5.49
CA LEU A 445 -3.68 -25.02 6.19
C LEU A 445 -2.31 -24.45 6.51
N SER A 446 -2.07 -24.11 7.77
CA SER A 446 -0.80 -23.60 8.29
C SER A 446 0.06 -24.74 8.80
N PHE A 447 1.34 -24.71 8.50
CA PHE A 447 2.39 -25.64 8.88
C PHE A 447 3.36 -24.91 9.80
N GLN A 448 3.40 -25.31 11.07
CA GLN A 448 4.34 -24.77 12.04
C GLN A 448 5.60 -25.61 12.04
N THR A 449 6.74 -24.99 11.78
CA THR A 449 8.04 -25.66 11.73
C THR A 449 8.68 -25.74 13.12
N GLU A 450 9.66 -26.63 13.29
CA GLU A 450 10.40 -26.74 14.56
C GLU A 450 11.18 -25.46 14.91
N ASN A 451 11.51 -24.64 13.92
CA ASN A 451 12.24 -23.37 14.09
C ASN A 451 11.32 -22.14 14.24
N ASN A 452 10.07 -22.34 14.69
CA ASN A 452 9.05 -21.29 14.88
C ASN A 452 8.66 -20.51 13.60
N GLY A 453 8.93 -21.06 12.41
CA GLY A 453 8.40 -20.53 11.14
C GLY A 453 7.00 -21.09 10.85
N SER A 454 6.22 -20.40 10.02
CA SER A 454 4.91 -20.86 9.56
C SER A 454 4.79 -20.74 8.05
N ILE A 455 4.28 -21.78 7.38
CA ILE A 455 3.91 -21.77 5.96
C ILE A 455 2.42 -22.05 5.84
N THR A 456 1.68 -21.33 4.99
CA THR A 456 0.23 -21.55 4.82
C THR A 456 -0.11 -21.94 3.38
N LYS A 457 -0.95 -22.96 3.22
CA LYS A 457 -1.49 -23.41 1.92
C LYS A 457 -3.02 -23.28 1.90
N ARG A 458 -3.57 -22.78 0.80
CA ARG A 458 -5.02 -22.74 0.57
C ARG A 458 -5.52 -24.13 0.17
N ILE A 459 -6.62 -24.60 0.75
CA ILE A 459 -7.34 -25.84 0.40
C ILE A 459 -8.76 -25.50 -0.04
N ILE A 460 -9.22 -26.12 -1.11
CA ILE A 460 -10.58 -26.02 -1.65
C ILE A 460 -11.27 -27.37 -1.48
N LEU A 461 -12.39 -27.40 -0.76
CA LEU A 461 -13.28 -28.57 -0.64
C LEU A 461 -14.52 -28.35 -1.50
N ASN A 462 -14.84 -29.31 -2.38
CA ASN A 462 -15.98 -29.25 -3.29
C ASN A 462 -17.21 -29.96 -2.75
#